data_AF-A0A963FB09-F1
#
_entry.id   AF-A0A963FB09-F1
#
_cell.length_a   1.000
_cell.length_b   1.000
_cell.length_c   1.000
_cell.angle_alpha   90.00
_cell.angle_beta   90.00
_cell.angle_gamma   90.00
#
_symmetry.space_group_name_H-M   'P 1'
#
loop_
_entity.id
_entity.type
_entity.pdbx_description
1 polymer ?
#
loop_
_entity_poly.entity_id
_entity_poly.type
_entity_poly.pdbx_seq_one_letter_code
_entity_poly.pdbx_strand_id
1 'polypeptide(L)'
;MLYKPRLPIDKPFEPIALIKYRSQQHSPPSGIERTPMSKSTPSDKISAEFSSSSPDVSAYIPDLDEWPDSWMIDQPDRTMGKAIVTALTPFIVYLISQDLTKRTIKRHVDSLWTLGGEIITDINWDESLRKQSAEELIIKVINEDGGPLLRNPFDPEDQKSFDSTCRKLYKFLTS
;
A
#
# COMPACT_ATOMS: atom_id res chain seq x y z
N MET A 1 9.44 22.44 -27.74
CA MET A 1 8.64 23.02 -26.62
C MET A 1 7.18 22.93 -27.01
N LEU A 2 6.42 21.98 -26.45
CA LEU A 2 5.00 21.82 -26.74
C LEU A 2 4.24 21.90 -25.40
N TYR A 3 3.64 23.07 -25.18
CA TYR A 3 2.73 23.36 -24.09
C TYR A 3 1.41 22.63 -24.38
N LYS A 4 0.91 21.81 -23.44
CA LYS A 4 -0.48 21.35 -23.44
C LYS A 4 -1.32 22.29 -22.55
N PRO A 5 -2.52 22.70 -22.98
CA PRO A 5 -3.25 23.79 -22.35
C PRO A 5 -3.85 23.41 -20.99
N ARG A 6 -3.85 24.40 -20.09
CA ARG A 6 -4.45 24.39 -18.75
C ARG A 6 -5.98 24.37 -18.88
N LEU A 7 -6.65 23.39 -18.26
CA LEU A 7 -8.11 23.42 -18.08
C LEU A 7 -8.51 24.52 -17.08
N PRO A 8 -9.72 25.09 -17.20
CA PRO A 8 -10.10 26.32 -16.51
C PRO A 8 -10.28 26.10 -15.00
N ILE A 9 -9.66 27.01 -14.24
CA ILE A 9 -9.89 27.23 -12.82
C ILE A 9 -11.25 27.93 -12.72
N ASP A 10 -12.29 27.20 -12.30
CA ASP A 10 -13.46 27.69 -11.54
C ASP A 10 -14.59 26.66 -11.59
N LYS A 11 -14.46 25.60 -10.78
CA LYS A 11 -15.60 24.89 -10.19
C LYS A 11 -15.22 24.44 -8.77
N PRO A 12 -16.10 24.62 -7.77
CA PRO A 12 -15.87 24.06 -6.43
C PRO A 12 -15.81 22.54 -6.55
N PHE A 13 -14.74 21.96 -6.02
CA PHE A 13 -14.48 20.52 -6.11
C PHE A 13 -15.22 19.82 -4.98
N GLU A 14 -16.40 19.29 -5.29
CA GLU A 14 -17.13 18.35 -4.45
C GLU A 14 -16.29 17.07 -4.26
N PRO A 15 -16.29 16.48 -3.05
CA PRO A 15 -15.39 15.38 -2.68
C PRO A 15 -15.68 14.12 -3.50
N ILE A 16 -14.62 13.60 -4.15
CA ILE A 16 -14.65 12.48 -5.10
C ILE A 16 -15.24 11.23 -4.44
N ALA A 17 -16.51 10.99 -4.77
CA ALA A 17 -17.15 9.69 -4.69
C ALA A 17 -16.83 8.91 -5.98
N LEU A 18 -15.84 8.02 -5.94
CA LEU A 18 -15.69 6.93 -6.91
C LEU A 18 -15.49 5.56 -6.24
N ILE A 19 -16.18 5.33 -5.11
CA ILE A 19 -16.41 4.00 -4.52
C ILE A 19 -17.93 3.69 -4.42
N LYS A 20 -18.80 4.51 -5.03
CA LYS A 20 -20.26 4.31 -4.98
C LYS A 20 -20.88 3.55 -6.18
N TYR A 21 -20.09 3.01 -7.11
CA TYR A 21 -20.62 2.18 -8.20
C TYR A 21 -20.68 0.67 -7.86
N ARG A 22 -21.02 0.32 -6.61
CA ARG A 22 -21.14 -1.09 -6.16
C ARG A 22 -22.52 -1.47 -5.59
N SER A 23 -23.52 -0.59 -5.54
CA SER A 23 -24.73 -0.87 -4.73
C SER A 23 -26.11 -0.88 -5.40
N GLN A 24 -26.24 -0.90 -6.74
CA GLN A 24 -27.58 -0.91 -7.34
C GLN A 24 -27.67 -1.80 -8.59
N GLN A 25 -27.66 -3.12 -8.41
CA GLN A 25 -28.57 -4.07 -9.08
C GLN A 25 -28.46 -5.45 -8.40
N HIS A 26 -29.15 -5.61 -7.27
CA HIS A 26 -29.58 -6.93 -6.82
C HIS A 26 -31.10 -6.85 -6.60
N SER A 27 -31.85 -7.62 -7.39
CA SER A 27 -33.17 -8.12 -6.98
C SER A 27 -33.00 -9.51 -6.34
N PRO A 28 -33.87 -9.92 -5.40
CA PRO A 28 -33.68 -11.12 -4.58
C PRO A 28 -34.34 -12.35 -5.21
N PRO A 29 -34.03 -13.55 -4.70
CA PRO A 29 -35.06 -14.56 -4.52
C PRO A 29 -35.26 -14.90 -3.04
N SER A 30 -36.53 -14.79 -2.66
CA SER A 30 -37.18 -15.42 -1.51
C SER A 30 -37.03 -16.94 -1.51
N GLY A 31 -36.80 -17.53 -0.33
CA GLY A 31 -36.92 -18.99 -0.13
C GLY A 31 -36.50 -19.42 1.27
N ILE A 32 -37.49 -19.71 2.12
CA ILE A 32 -37.40 -20.24 3.49
C ILE A 32 -37.23 -21.78 3.41
N GLU A 33 -36.31 -22.41 4.16
CA GLU A 33 -36.65 -23.58 5.00
C GLU A 33 -35.57 -24.03 6.02
N ARG A 34 -35.95 -23.89 7.31
CA ARG A 34 -35.84 -24.78 8.50
C ARG A 34 -34.57 -25.60 8.82
N THR A 35 -34.10 -25.35 10.05
CA THR A 35 -33.32 -26.17 11.01
C THR A 35 -33.99 -27.52 11.36
N PRO A 36 -33.31 -28.55 11.96
CA PRO A 36 -32.72 -28.44 13.32
C PRO A 36 -31.50 -29.30 13.72
N MET A 37 -30.74 -28.74 14.67
CA MET A 37 -30.13 -29.31 15.89
C MET A 37 -29.47 -30.71 15.88
N SER A 38 -28.20 -30.77 16.30
CA SER A 38 -27.67 -31.87 17.14
C SER A 38 -26.49 -31.39 18.00
N LYS A 39 -26.51 -31.80 19.27
CA LYS A 39 -25.64 -31.42 20.40
C LYS A 39 -24.36 -32.28 20.42
N SER A 40 -23.26 -31.75 20.97
CA SER A 40 -22.41 -32.35 22.04
C SER A 40 -21.08 -31.60 22.25
N THR A 41 -20.71 -31.39 23.52
CA THR A 41 -19.41 -30.97 24.09
C THR A 41 -18.91 -32.14 24.99
N PRO A 42 -17.73 -32.18 25.66
CA PRO A 42 -16.53 -31.30 25.71
C PRO A 42 -15.14 -32.02 25.78
N SER A 43 -14.06 -31.24 26.00
CA SER A 43 -12.70 -31.60 26.48
C SER A 43 -11.75 -32.25 25.45
N ASP A 44 -10.46 -31.93 25.33
CA ASP A 44 -9.45 -31.58 26.35
C ASP A 44 -8.18 -30.91 25.72
N LYS A 45 -7.47 -30.16 26.56
CA LYS A 45 -5.99 -29.97 26.62
C LYS A 45 -5.20 -29.24 25.52
N ILE A 46 -4.84 -28.00 25.88
CA ILE A 46 -3.49 -27.39 25.93
C ILE A 46 -2.36 -28.24 25.34
N SER A 47 -1.70 -27.74 24.30
CA SER A 47 -0.23 -27.77 24.19
C SER A 47 0.22 -26.61 23.31
N ALA A 48 1.19 -25.88 23.83
CA ALA A 48 1.82 -24.75 23.19
C ALA A 48 2.55 -25.20 21.92
N GLU A 49 2.19 -24.61 20.79
CA GLU A 49 3.14 -24.32 19.74
C GLU A 49 3.09 -22.82 19.55
N PHE A 50 4.20 -22.16 19.89
CA PHE A 50 4.48 -20.80 19.47
C PHE A 50 4.71 -20.88 17.96
N SER A 51 3.61 -21.01 17.22
CA SER A 51 3.61 -21.01 15.77
C SER A 51 4.21 -19.67 15.39
N SER A 52 5.35 -19.68 14.71
CA SER A 52 5.96 -18.53 14.04
C SER A 52 5.07 -18.11 12.88
N SER A 53 3.82 -17.77 13.19
CA SER A 53 2.82 -17.20 12.33
C SER A 53 3.40 -15.86 11.91
N SER A 54 4.08 -15.84 10.76
CA SER A 54 4.33 -14.62 10.01
C SER A 54 3.07 -13.76 10.11
N PRO A 55 3.18 -12.50 10.58
CA PRO A 55 2.01 -11.67 10.79
C PRO A 55 1.21 -11.61 9.50
N ASP A 56 -0.11 -11.81 9.60
CA ASP A 56 -0.98 -11.77 8.44
C ASP A 56 -1.02 -10.34 7.89
N VAL A 57 -0.23 -10.09 6.85
CA VAL A 57 -0.12 -8.78 6.19
C VAL A 57 -1.49 -8.32 5.68
N SER A 58 -2.34 -9.26 5.23
CA SER A 58 -3.66 -8.94 4.68
C SER A 58 -4.63 -8.36 5.73
N ALA A 59 -4.43 -8.69 7.02
CA ALA A 59 -5.21 -8.12 8.11
C ALA A 59 -4.90 -6.63 8.36
N TYR A 60 -3.75 -6.14 7.87
CA TYR A 60 -3.32 -4.74 8.00
C TYR A 60 -3.42 -3.98 6.68
N ILE A 61 -3.19 -4.66 5.55
CA ILE A 61 -3.10 -4.09 4.20
C ILE A 61 -3.85 -5.01 3.23
N PRO A 62 -5.19 -4.90 3.17
CA PRO A 62 -6.00 -5.79 2.36
C PRO A 62 -5.86 -5.54 0.84
N ASP A 63 -5.32 -4.39 0.45
CA ASP A 63 -5.22 -3.88 -0.91
C ASP A 63 -3.78 -3.92 -1.48
N LEU A 64 -2.86 -4.62 -0.81
CA LEU A 64 -1.43 -4.64 -1.20
C LEU A 64 -1.21 -5.16 -2.63
N ASP A 65 -2.05 -6.07 -3.11
CA ASP A 65 -2.03 -6.62 -4.46
C ASP A 65 -2.60 -5.65 -5.52
N GLU A 66 -3.40 -4.67 -5.11
CA GLU A 66 -3.96 -3.62 -5.97
C GLU A 66 -2.98 -2.44 -6.17
N TRP A 67 -1.95 -2.32 -5.32
CA TRP A 67 -0.98 -1.22 -5.38
C TRP A 67 -0.33 -1.04 -6.76
N PRO A 68 0.20 -2.09 -7.42
CA PRO A 68 0.81 -1.94 -8.73
C PRO A 68 -0.17 -1.39 -9.77
N ASP A 69 -1.44 -1.78 -9.70
CA ASP A 69 -2.49 -1.30 -10.60
C ASP A 69 -2.85 0.17 -10.31
N SER A 70 -2.73 0.62 -9.06
CA SER A 70 -2.97 2.00 -8.66
C SER A 70 -1.87 2.99 -9.11
N TRP A 71 -0.63 2.52 -9.28
CA TRP A 71 0.49 3.35 -9.76
C TRP A 71 0.66 3.31 -11.28
N MET A 72 0.10 2.29 -11.93
CA MET A 72 0.31 2.00 -13.34
C MET A 72 -0.20 3.12 -14.25
N ILE A 73 0.69 3.70 -15.06
CA ILE A 73 0.29 4.54 -16.20
C ILE A 73 0.19 3.68 -17.45
N ASP A 74 1.16 2.76 -17.64
CA ASP A 74 1.20 1.79 -18.74
C ASP A 74 1.48 0.36 -18.26
N GLN A 75 1.24 -0.64 -19.12
CA GLN A 75 1.41 -2.06 -18.73
C GLN A 75 2.82 -2.43 -18.19
N PRO A 76 3.92 -1.89 -18.74
CA PRO A 76 5.26 -2.05 -18.16
C PRO A 76 5.35 -1.64 -16.68
N ASP A 77 4.66 -0.58 -16.26
CA ASP A 77 4.66 -0.11 -14.88
C ASP A 77 4.11 -1.13 -13.90
N ARG A 78 3.14 -1.96 -14.33
CA ARG A 78 2.58 -3.02 -13.49
C ARG A 78 3.63 -4.03 -13.06
N THR A 79 4.52 -4.38 -13.98
CA THR A 79 5.60 -5.36 -13.72
C THR A 79 6.57 -4.79 -12.70
N MET A 80 6.97 -3.54 -12.87
CA MET A 80 7.82 -2.86 -11.91
C MET A 80 7.13 -2.65 -10.55
N GLY A 81 5.86 -2.26 -10.55
CA GLY A 81 5.07 -2.07 -9.34
C GLY A 81 4.99 -3.35 -8.50
N LYS A 82 4.81 -4.52 -9.12
CA LYS A 82 4.88 -5.82 -8.43
C LYS A 82 6.25 -6.10 -7.82
N ALA A 83 7.32 -5.74 -8.52
CA ALA A 83 8.68 -5.89 -7.99
C ALA A 83 8.92 -4.96 -6.79
N ILE A 84 8.44 -3.71 -6.85
CA ILE A 84 8.48 -2.76 -5.72
C ILE A 84 7.70 -3.31 -4.52
N VAL A 85 6.47 -3.78 -4.70
CA VAL A 85 5.68 -4.39 -3.62
C VAL A 85 6.42 -5.57 -3.00
N THR A 86 7.02 -6.43 -3.83
CA THR A 86 7.82 -7.57 -3.35
C THR A 86 9.00 -7.10 -2.50
N ALA A 87 9.73 -6.08 -2.93
CA ALA A 87 10.86 -5.52 -2.20
C ALA A 87 10.46 -4.82 -0.88
N LEU A 88 9.28 -4.22 -0.82
CA LEU A 88 8.77 -3.55 0.38
C LEU A 88 8.11 -4.51 1.39
N THR A 89 7.68 -5.68 0.96
CA THR A 89 6.95 -6.65 1.81
C THR A 89 7.72 -7.09 3.06
N PRO A 90 9.03 -7.41 3.01
CA PRO A 90 9.80 -7.74 4.22
C PRO A 90 9.80 -6.61 5.26
N PHE A 91 9.88 -5.35 4.81
CA PHE A 91 9.83 -4.19 5.70
C PHE A 91 8.43 -4.00 6.31
N ILE A 92 7.37 -4.25 5.55
CA ILE A 92 5.99 -4.25 6.06
C ILE A 92 5.82 -5.29 7.18
N VAL A 93 6.30 -6.52 6.96
CA VAL A 93 6.29 -7.59 7.96
C VAL A 93 7.06 -7.17 9.21
N TYR A 94 8.22 -6.53 9.04
CA TYR A 94 8.99 -5.96 10.13
C TYR A 94 8.20 -4.90 10.90
N LEU A 95 7.54 -3.95 10.23
CA LEU A 95 6.73 -2.92 10.89
C LEU A 95 5.60 -3.52 11.74
N ILE A 96 4.96 -4.58 11.26
CA ILE A 96 3.91 -5.29 12.01
C ILE A 96 4.50 -6.00 13.24
N SER A 97 5.73 -6.50 13.16
CA SER A 97 6.40 -7.16 14.28
C SER A 97 6.92 -6.21 15.36
N GLN A 98 6.95 -4.89 15.13
CA GLN A 98 7.46 -3.88 16.06
C GLN A 98 6.44 -3.45 17.16
N ASP A 99 5.35 -4.19 17.35
CA ASP A 99 4.25 -3.88 18.30
C ASP A 99 3.74 -2.43 18.19
N LEU A 100 3.71 -1.91 16.96
CA LEU A 100 3.21 -0.58 16.66
C LEU A 100 1.68 -0.58 16.68
N THR A 101 1.08 0.55 17.05
CA THR A 101 -0.36 0.71 16.95
C THR A 101 -0.82 0.57 15.48
N LYS A 102 -2.03 0.06 15.26
CA LYS A 102 -2.63 -0.05 13.91
C LYS A 102 -2.61 1.27 13.15
N ARG A 103 -2.85 2.40 13.85
CA ARG A 103 -2.78 3.75 13.26
C ARG A 103 -1.37 4.08 12.76
N THR A 104 -0.34 3.74 13.53
CA THR A 104 1.06 3.98 13.14
C THR A 104 1.47 3.10 11.97
N ILE A 105 1.10 1.81 11.99
CA ILE A 105 1.34 0.88 10.87
C ILE A 105 0.70 1.44 9.61
N LYS A 106 -0.58 1.81 9.66
CA LYS A 106 -1.29 2.40 8.51
C LYS A 106 -0.56 3.63 7.96
N ARG A 107 -0.09 4.53 8.83
CA ARG A 107 0.66 5.73 8.38
C ARG A 107 1.96 5.37 7.64
N HIS A 108 2.68 4.37 8.12
CA HIS A 108 3.88 3.87 7.43
C HIS A 108 3.52 3.22 6.09
N VAL A 109 2.47 2.41 6.07
CA VAL A 109 1.96 1.75 4.86
C VAL A 109 1.52 2.78 3.81
N ASP A 110 0.76 3.79 4.20
CA ASP A 110 0.34 4.88 3.30
C ASP A 110 1.59 5.62 2.75
N SER A 111 2.64 5.80 3.56
CA SER A 111 3.91 6.39 3.11
C SER A 111 4.65 5.48 2.11
N LEU A 112 4.64 4.17 2.31
CA LEU A 112 5.23 3.20 1.38
C LEU A 112 4.47 3.14 0.05
N TRP A 113 3.14 3.27 0.10
CA TRP A 113 2.33 3.36 -1.10
C TRP A 113 2.71 4.60 -1.94
N THR A 114 2.86 5.75 -1.27
CA THR A 114 3.32 6.99 -1.91
C THR A 114 4.72 6.85 -2.50
N LEU A 115 5.64 6.18 -1.80
CA LEU A 115 7.00 5.94 -2.29
C LEU A 115 7.00 5.14 -3.60
N GLY A 116 6.19 4.09 -3.68
CA GLY A 116 6.02 3.30 -4.90
C GLY A 116 5.49 4.14 -6.07
N GLY A 117 4.51 5.01 -5.81
CA GLY A 117 3.98 5.94 -6.79
C GLY A 117 5.02 6.94 -7.31
N GLU A 118 5.85 7.52 -6.43
CA GLU A 118 6.93 8.42 -6.84
C GLU A 118 7.99 7.68 -7.70
N ILE A 119 8.38 6.45 -7.34
CA ILE A 119 9.33 5.65 -8.14
C ILE A 119 8.78 5.37 -9.54
N ILE A 120 7.51 4.92 -9.66
CA ILE A 120 6.88 4.68 -10.97
C ILE A 120 6.77 5.99 -11.78
N THR A 121 6.51 7.10 -11.09
CA THR A 121 6.46 8.41 -11.75
C THR A 121 7.83 8.84 -12.27
N ASP A 122 8.90 8.59 -11.51
CA ASP A 122 10.28 8.86 -11.94
C ASP A 122 10.68 7.98 -13.12
N ILE A 123 10.29 6.70 -13.13
CA ILE A 123 10.53 5.78 -14.26
C ILE A 123 9.83 6.27 -15.53
N ASN A 124 8.62 6.80 -15.41
CA ASN A 124 7.89 7.36 -16.54
C ASN A 124 8.50 8.66 -17.05
N TRP A 125 9.23 9.40 -16.20
CA TRP A 125 9.97 10.59 -16.60
C TRP A 125 11.33 10.26 -17.23
N ASP A 126 12.00 9.23 -16.72
CA ASP A 126 13.28 8.72 -17.20
C ASP A 126 13.21 7.20 -17.43
N GLU A 127 12.89 6.82 -18.67
CA GLU A 127 12.77 5.42 -19.07
C GLU A 127 14.06 4.60 -18.85
N SER A 128 15.23 5.25 -18.71
CA SER A 128 16.48 4.55 -18.41
C SER A 128 16.45 3.84 -17.06
N LEU A 129 15.60 4.30 -16.14
CA LEU A 129 15.38 3.68 -14.83
C LEU A 129 14.73 2.30 -14.93
N ARG A 130 14.04 1.97 -16.04
CA ARG A 130 13.46 0.62 -16.27
C ARG A 130 14.51 -0.50 -16.33
N LYS A 131 15.80 -0.15 -16.48
CA LYS A 131 16.91 -1.11 -16.49
C LYS A 131 17.42 -1.50 -15.11
N GLN A 132 17.04 -0.74 -14.07
CA GLN A 132 17.42 -1.00 -12.68
C GLN A 132 16.41 -1.95 -12.01
N SER A 133 16.87 -2.65 -10.98
CA SER A 133 15.98 -3.46 -10.14
C SER A 133 15.14 -2.57 -9.22
N ALA A 134 14.03 -3.11 -8.70
CA ALA A 134 13.20 -2.38 -7.74
C ALA A 134 13.97 -2.01 -6.47
N GLU A 135 14.86 -2.89 -5.99
CA GLU A 135 15.69 -2.67 -4.81
C GLU A 135 16.70 -1.53 -5.03
N GLU A 136 17.36 -1.51 -6.19
CA GLU A 136 18.28 -0.43 -6.57
C GLU A 136 17.57 0.91 -6.62
N LEU A 137 16.36 0.94 -7.18
CA LEU A 137 15.55 2.16 -7.26
C LEU A 137 15.12 2.64 -5.87
N ILE A 138 14.66 1.74 -5.01
CA ILE A 138 14.27 2.07 -3.63
C ILE A 138 15.46 2.67 -2.88
N ILE A 139 16.63 2.03 -2.92
CA ILE A 139 17.85 2.51 -2.25
C ILE A 139 18.33 3.84 -2.83
N LYS A 140 18.13 4.07 -4.14
CA LYS A 140 18.52 5.33 -4.79
C LYS A 140 17.67 6.53 -4.34
N VAL A 141 16.40 6.32 -4.03
CA VAL A 141 15.47 7.41 -3.68
C VAL A 141 15.37 7.69 -2.18
N ILE A 142 15.82 6.76 -1.32
CA ILE A 142 15.81 6.94 0.14
C ILE A 142 17.24 7.06 0.69
N ASN A 143 17.41 7.82 1.76
CA ASN A 143 18.69 7.99 2.44
C ASN A 143 18.51 8.22 3.95
N GLU A 144 19.60 8.57 4.64
CA GLU A 144 19.61 8.85 6.08
C GLU A 144 18.73 10.06 6.47
N ASP A 145 18.48 10.98 5.54
CA ASP A 145 17.68 12.18 5.78
C ASP A 145 16.18 11.93 5.54
N GLY A 146 15.81 11.07 4.59
CA GLY A 146 14.41 10.82 4.25
C GLY A 146 14.21 10.17 2.89
N GLY A 147 13.07 10.51 2.27
CA GLY A 147 12.73 10.08 0.92
C GLY A 147 12.69 11.25 -0.07
N PRO A 148 12.19 11.03 -1.29
CA PRO A 148 11.98 12.11 -2.25
C PRO A 148 10.98 13.15 -1.73
N LEU A 149 11.05 14.37 -2.27
CA LEU A 149 10.04 15.39 -2.02
C LEU A 149 8.72 14.97 -2.65
N LEU A 150 7.65 14.96 -1.84
CA LEU A 150 6.31 14.65 -2.31
C LEU A 150 5.84 15.71 -3.30
N ARG A 151 5.39 15.30 -4.48
CA ARG A 151 4.93 16.23 -5.53
C ARG A 151 3.62 16.93 -5.17
N ASN A 152 2.78 16.28 -4.37
CA ASN A 152 1.47 16.80 -3.98
C ASN A 152 1.12 16.41 -2.52
N PRO A 153 1.78 17.01 -1.51
CA PRO A 153 1.42 16.78 -0.12
C PRO A 153 0.04 17.37 0.19
N PHE A 154 -0.77 16.68 1.00
CA PHE A 154 -2.08 17.18 1.42
C PHE A 154 -1.94 18.09 2.66
N ASP A 155 -0.97 17.79 3.52
CA ASP A 155 -0.64 18.53 4.74
C ASP A 155 0.88 18.83 4.81
N PRO A 156 1.30 19.98 5.37
CA PRO A 156 2.72 20.29 5.59
C PRO A 156 3.50 19.22 6.38
N GLU A 157 2.83 18.44 7.23
CA GLU A 157 3.44 17.37 8.03
C GLU A 157 3.55 16.02 7.28
N ASP A 158 2.98 15.91 6.08
CA ASP A 158 3.03 14.69 5.27
C ASP A 158 4.46 14.33 4.90
N GLN A 159 5.25 15.31 4.47
CA GLN A 159 6.67 15.10 4.14
C GLN A 159 7.44 14.57 5.35
N LYS A 160 7.23 15.13 6.54
CA LYS A 160 7.92 14.68 7.77
C LYS A 160 7.56 13.23 8.13
N SER A 161 6.29 12.86 7.95
CA SER A 161 5.82 11.48 8.14
C SER A 161 6.47 10.52 7.14
N PHE A 162 6.48 10.94 5.88
CA PHE A 162 7.03 10.19 4.77
C PHE A 162 8.53 9.97 4.97
N ASP A 163 9.29 11.01 5.28
CA ASP A 163 10.72 10.95 5.57
C ASP A 163 11.02 10.04 6.76
N SER A 164 10.19 10.11 7.82
CA SER A 164 10.33 9.21 8.97
C SER A 164 10.21 7.74 8.58
N THR A 165 9.29 7.42 7.68
CA THR A 165 9.15 6.06 7.14
C THR A 165 10.34 5.69 6.25
N CYS A 166 10.78 6.58 5.36
CA CYS A 166 11.90 6.35 4.46
C CYS A 166 13.21 6.12 5.23
N ARG A 167 13.48 6.88 6.30
CA ARG A 167 14.65 6.65 7.17
C ARG A 167 14.62 5.29 7.85
N LYS A 168 13.43 4.82 8.27
CA LYS A 168 13.28 3.48 8.85
C LYS A 168 13.52 2.39 7.80
N LEU A 169 13.00 2.58 6.59
CA LEU A 169 13.23 1.66 5.47
C LEU A 169 14.71 1.63 5.08
N TYR A 170 15.37 2.78 4.96
CA TYR A 170 16.80 2.87 4.69
C TYR A 170 17.59 2.09 5.73
N LYS A 171 17.36 2.35 7.02
CA LYS A 171 18.00 1.59 8.11
C LYS A 171 17.73 0.09 8.00
N PHE A 172 16.50 -0.32 7.67
CA PHE A 172 16.16 -1.73 7.50
C PHE A 172 16.92 -2.40 6.34
N LEU A 173 17.18 -1.67 5.25
CA LEU A 173 17.90 -2.19 4.08
C LEU A 173 19.43 -2.15 4.25
N THR A 174 19.95 -1.28 5.12
CA THR A 174 21.39 -1.09 5.34
C THR A 174 21.92 -1.70 6.63
N SER A 175 21.04 -2.25 7.49
CA SER A 175 21.43 -2.94 8.74
C SER A 175 21.69 -4.42 8.47
#